data_AF-A0A965PLY4-F1
#
_entry.id   AF-A0A965PLY4-F1
#
_cell.length_a   1.000
_cell.length_b   1.000
_cell.length_c   1.000
_cell.angle_alpha   90.00
_cell.angle_beta   90.00
_cell.angle_gamma   90.00
#
_symmetry.space_group_name_H-M   'P 1'
#
loop_
_entity.id
_entity.type
_entity.pdbx_description
1 polymer ?
#
loop_
_entity_poly.entity_id
_entity_poly.type
_entity_poly.pdbx_seq_one_letter_code
_entity_poly.pdbx_strand_id
1 'polypeptide(L)' 'MVGYTVNHHHATVAVYDVDKCVQVLVDRDGMTHAETDELLESNTLGAYVGENGPLFVKFGP' A
#
# COMPACT_ATOMS: atom_id res chain seq x y z
N MET A 1 -0.71 -1.14 7.99
CA MET A 1 0.63 -1.76 8.06
C MET A 1 0.49 -3.18 8.57
N VAL A 2 1.20 -4.13 7.96
CA VAL A 2 1.28 -5.54 8.38
C VAL A 2 2.64 -5.93 8.93
N GLY A 3 3.66 -5.11 8.70
CA GLY A 3 4.99 -5.31 9.27
C GLY A 3 6.03 -4.39 8.62
N TYR A 4 7.28 -4.80 8.69
CA TYR A 4 8.42 -4.15 8.04
C TYR A 4 9.37 -5.21 7.49
N THR A 5 10.19 -4.84 6.50
CA THR A 5 11.19 -5.74 5.92
C THR A 5 12.38 -5.95 6.85
N VAL A 6 12.92 -7.17 6.90
CA VAL A 6 14.19 -7.47 7.60
C VAL A 6 15.15 -8.07 6.56
N ASN A 7 16.18 -7.30 6.18
CA ASN A 7 17.18 -7.74 5.21
C ASN A 7 18.53 -7.02 5.44
N HIS A 8 19.60 -7.45 4.75
CA HIS A 8 20.95 -6.90 4.91
C HIS A 8 21.40 -5.94 3.80
N HIS A 9 20.65 -5.82 2.70
CA HIS A 9 21.11 -5.18 1.46
C HIS A 9 20.31 -3.94 1.05
N HIS A 10 19.14 -3.74 1.66
CA HIS A 10 18.21 -2.65 1.40
C HIS A 10 17.75 -2.04 2.73
N ALA A 11 17.21 -0.83 2.65
CA ALA A 11 16.63 -0.19 3.82
C ALA A 11 15.47 -1.03 4.40
N THR A 12 15.30 -0.94 5.72
CA THR A 12 14.09 -1.41 6.38
C THR A 12 12.95 -0.50 6.00
N VAL A 13 11.92 -1.06 5.36
CA VAL A 13 10.74 -0.33 4.90
C VAL A 13 9.47 -0.97 5.44
N ALA A 14 8.43 -0.15 5.61
CA ALA A 14 7.12 -0.62 6.05
C ALA A 14 6.45 -1.46 4.95
N VAL A 15 5.69 -2.48 5.37
CA VAL A 15 4.86 -3.32 4.51
C VAL A 15 3.39 -3.04 4.83
N TYR A 16 2.63 -2.66 3.81
CA TYR A 16 1.20 -2.38 3.91
C TYR A 16 0.38 -3.46 3.21
N ASP A 17 -0.79 -3.73 3.78
CA ASP A 17 -1.80 -4.58 3.19
C ASP A 17 -2.72 -3.69 2.34
N VAL A 18 -2.80 -4.01 1.06
CA VAL A 18 -3.57 -3.25 0.07
C VAL A 18 -5.04 -3.19 0.45
N ASP A 19 -5.63 -4.28 0.94
CA ASP A 19 -7.06 -4.31 1.25
C ASP A 19 -7.36 -3.43 2.48
N LYS A 20 -6.43 -3.36 3.43
CA LYS A 20 -6.54 -2.40 4.55
C LYS A 20 -6.40 -0.96 4.09
N CYS A 21 -5.52 -0.68 3.13
CA CYS A 21 -5.42 0.66 2.54
C CYS A 21 -6.73 1.06 1.86
N VAL A 22 -7.36 0.13 1.14
CA VAL A 22 -8.67 0.35 0.51
C VAL A 22 -9.73 0.68 1.56
N GLN A 23 -9.86 -0.17 2.59
CA GLN A 23 -10.85 0.03 3.65
C GLN A 23 -10.69 1.39 4.35
N VAL A 24 -9.46 1.82 4.63
CA VAL A 24 -9.20 3.13 5.26
C VAL A 24 -9.70 4.28 4.38
N LEU A 25 -9.51 4.21 3.07
CA LEU A 25 -9.94 5.28 2.15
C LEU A 25 -11.47 5.29 1.99
N VAL A 26 -12.09 4.11 1.92
CA VAL A 26 -13.56 3.98 1.91
C VAL A 26 -14.16 4.57 3.20
N ASP A 27 -13.65 4.18 4.37
CA ASP A 27 -14.20 4.57 5.66
C ASP A 27 -13.95 6.05 5.99
N ARG A 28 -12.76 6.57 5.65
CA ARG A 28 -12.36 7.95 5.98
C ARG A 28 -12.90 8.96 4.98
N ASP A 29 -12.82 8.63 3.69
CA ASP A 29 -13.09 9.59 2.60
C ASP A 29 -14.43 9.33 1.92
N GLY A 30 -15.17 8.29 2.32
CA GLY A 30 -16.45 7.92 1.71
C GLY A 30 -16.33 7.48 0.26
N MET A 31 -15.13 7.10 -0.18
CA MET A 31 -14.84 6.66 -1.54
C MET A 31 -15.50 5.30 -1.81
N THR A 32 -15.90 5.06 -3.06
CA THR A 32 -16.26 3.72 -3.49
C THR A 32 -15.02 2.84 -3.59
N HIS A 33 -15.20 1.52 -3.53
CA HIS A 33 -14.11 0.57 -3.70
C HIS A 33 -13.38 0.75 -5.03
N ALA A 34 -14.11 1.02 -6.12
CA ALA A 34 -13.53 1.22 -7.46
C ALA A 34 -12.69 2.51 -7.54
N GLU A 35 -13.19 3.63 -7.01
CA GLU A 35 -12.42 4.89 -6.94
C GLU A 35 -11.15 4.72 -6.11
N THR A 36 -11.25 3.93 -5.05
CA THR A 36 -10.12 3.65 -4.16
C THR A 36 -9.05 2.79 -4.84
N ASP A 37 -9.47 1.77 -5.58
CA ASP A 37 -8.57 0.90 -6.34
C ASP A 37 -7.83 1.72 -7.42
N GLU A 38 -8.53 2.53 -8.21
CA GLU A 38 -7.91 3.40 -9.22
C GLU A 38 -6.91 4.40 -8.60
N LEU A 39 -7.29 5.02 -7.47
CA LEU A 39 -6.43 5.96 -6.76
C LEU A 39 -5.16 5.29 -6.26
N LEU A 40 -5.28 4.12 -5.65
CA LEU A 40 -4.14 3.37 -5.11
C LEU A 40 -3.25 2.87 -6.24
N GLU A 41 -3.79 2.34 -7.33
CA GLU A 41 -3.02 1.88 -8.48
C GLU A 41 -2.16 3.01 -9.09
N SER A 42 -2.76 4.18 -9.33
CA SER A 42 -2.04 5.28 -9.98
C SER A 42 -1.08 6.02 -9.03
N ASN A 43 -1.54 6.40 -7.85
CA ASN A 43 -0.82 7.34 -6.98
C ASN A 43 0.08 6.66 -5.96
N THR A 44 -0.15 5.38 -5.67
CA THR A 44 0.53 4.67 -4.57
C THR A 44 1.31 3.47 -5.07
N LEU A 45 0.65 2.49 -5.69
CA LEU A 45 1.26 1.24 -6.13
C LEU A 45 2.13 1.41 -7.38
N GLY A 46 1.68 2.24 -8.32
CA GLY A 46 2.43 2.59 -9.54
C GLY A 46 3.41 3.74 -9.37
N ALA A 47 3.42 4.42 -8.22
CA ALA A 47 4.27 5.57 -7.98
C ALA A 47 5.68 5.15 -7.51
N TYR A 48 6.71 5.64 -8.19
CA TYR A 48 8.08 5.52 -7.70
C TYR A 48 8.40 6.68 -6.75
N VAL A 49 8.55 6.35 -5.45
CA VAL A 49 8.81 7.33 -4.38
C VAL A 49 10.24 7.26 -3.82
N GLY A 50 11.16 6.60 -4.55
CA GLY A 50 12.55 6.39 -4.16
C GLY A 50 12.79 5.06 -3.43
N GLU A 51 14.06 4.80 -3.12
CA GLU A 51 14.54 3.48 -2.64
C GLU A 51 14.03 3.09 -1.25
N ASN A 52 13.56 4.06 -0.45
CA ASN A 52 13.02 3.84 0.89
C ASN A 52 11.49 3.79 0.92
N GLY A 53 10.86 3.67 -0.26
CA GLY A 53 9.40 3.56 -0.38
C GLY A 53 8.84 2.33 0.33
N PRO A 54 7.59 2.39 0.81
CA PRO A 54 6.94 1.24 1.40
C PRO A 54 6.70 0.14 0.37
N LEU A 55 6.61 -1.10 0.85
CA LEU A 55 6.13 -2.23 0.06
C LEU A 55 4.65 -2.49 0.34
N PHE A 56 3.97 -3.05 -0.66
CA PHE A 56 2.56 -3.39 -0.59
C PHE A 56 2.36 -4.87 -0.87
N VAL A 57 1.48 -5.50 -0.10
CA VAL A 57 1.09 -6.89 -0.28
C VAL A 57 -0.43 -6.96 -0.40
N LYS A 58 -0.91 -7.78 -1.34
CA LYS A 58 -2.31 -8.20 -1.42
C LYS A 58 -2.36 -9.68 -1.07
N PHE A 59 -3.09 -10.04 -0.03
CA PHE A 59 -3.22 -11.44 0.36
C PHE A 59 -4.24 -12.08 -0.59
N GLY A 60 -3.78 -13.02 -1.42
CA GLY A 60 -4.69 -13.81 -2.25
C GLY A 60 -5.56 -14.74 -1.40
N PRO A 61 -6.59 -15.36 -2.00
CA PRO A 61 -7.25 -16.52 -1.41
C PRO A 61 -6.26 -17.69 -1.20
#